data_AF-A0A7J3ZQJ4-F1
#
_entry.id   AF-A0A7J3ZQJ4-F1
#
_cell.length_a   1.000
_cell.length_b   1.000
_cell.length_c   1.000
_cell.angle_alpha   90.00
_cell.angle_beta   90.00
_cell.angle_gamma   90.00
#
_symmetry.space_group_name_H-M   'P 1'
#
loop_
_entity.id
_entity.type
_entity.pdbx_description
1 polymer ?
#
loop_
_entity_poly.entity_id
_entity_poly.type
_entity_poly.pdbx_seq_one_letter_code
_entity_poly.pdbx_strand_id
1 'polypeptide(L)'
;MYSPINPSKTLDLNLIVDTGSTYTWIKRAKLEGLGLKPIGERLFRTIEGKVIRREIGEAYIECLGEKVTTIIVFAEEGDIEVLGVYALEGLGLEIDPTTKELRKSEAILALSSHPEGVNAFTPSLNHKIC
;
A
#
# COMPACT_ATOMS: atom_id res chain seq x y z
N MET A 1 2.86 3.24 -11.80
CA MET A 1 1.89 4.00 -10.97
C MET A 1 1.29 5.13 -11.81
N TYR A 2 0.02 5.48 -11.63
CA TYR A 2 -0.60 6.59 -12.37
C TYR A 2 -1.71 7.28 -11.58
N SER A 3 -2.02 8.50 -12.04
CA SER A 3 -3.02 9.35 -11.41
C SER A 3 -4.44 8.82 -11.67
N PRO A 4 -5.29 8.67 -10.63
CA PRO A 4 -6.70 8.37 -10.81
C PRO A 4 -7.45 9.46 -11.58
N ILE A 5 -6.97 10.70 -11.49
CA ILE A 5 -7.57 11.89 -12.11
C ILE A 5 -7.15 12.01 -13.58
N ASN A 6 -5.95 11.55 -13.92
CA ASN A 6 -5.45 11.55 -15.29
C ASN A 6 -4.63 10.27 -15.60
N PRO A 7 -5.29 9.23 -16.15
CA PRO A 7 -4.63 7.96 -16.45
C PRO A 7 -3.50 8.04 -17.50
N SER A 8 -3.42 9.13 -18.29
CA SER A 8 -2.33 9.33 -19.26
C SER A 8 -0.99 9.69 -18.61
N LYS A 9 -1.00 10.12 -17.34
CA LYS A 9 0.21 10.37 -16.57
C LYS A 9 0.60 9.12 -15.80
N THR A 10 1.64 8.44 -16.30
CA THR A 10 2.23 7.26 -15.68
C THR A 10 3.62 7.57 -15.15
N LEU A 11 4.04 6.80 -14.15
CA LEU A 11 5.36 6.81 -13.58
C LEU A 11 5.80 5.36 -13.34
N ASP A 12 6.88 4.98 -13.98
CA ASP A 12 7.55 3.70 -13.74
C ASP A 12 8.49 3.84 -12.55
N LEU A 13 8.41 2.88 -11.64
CA LEU A 13 9.05 2.95 -10.34
C LEU A 13 9.73 1.61 -10.04
N ASN A 14 11.00 1.69 -9.62
CA ASN A 14 11.71 0.56 -9.02
C ASN A 14 11.68 0.75 -7.51
N LEU A 15 10.77 0.04 -6.83
CA LEU A 15 10.55 0.16 -5.40
C LEU A 15 11.10 -1.04 -4.65
N ILE A 16 11.54 -0.80 -3.41
CA ILE A 16 11.84 -1.88 -2.47
C ILE A 16 10.51 -2.46 -1.98
N VAL A 17 10.35 -3.78 -2.06
CA VAL A 17 9.19 -4.46 -1.46
C VAL A 17 9.45 -4.58 0.04
N ASP A 18 8.63 -3.95 0.87
CA ASP A 18 8.80 -3.93 2.32
C ASP A 18 7.53 -4.40 3.03
N THR A 19 7.57 -5.64 3.52
CA THR A 19 6.47 -6.22 4.31
C THR A 19 6.34 -5.62 5.72
N GLY A 20 7.33 -4.83 6.15
CA GLY A 20 7.28 -4.03 7.38
C GLY A 20 6.57 -2.69 7.22
N SER A 21 6.30 -2.25 5.99
CA SER A 21 5.57 -1.00 5.72
C SER A 21 4.13 -1.26 5.32
N THR A 22 3.19 -0.64 6.04
CA THR A 22 1.75 -0.76 5.73
C THR A 22 1.39 -0.15 4.37
N TYR A 23 1.88 1.05 4.07
CA TYR A 23 1.55 1.79 2.85
C TYR A 23 2.74 1.91 1.92
N THR A 24 2.47 2.29 0.67
CA THR A 24 3.48 2.58 -0.33
C THR A 24 4.01 4.00 -0.14
N TRP A 25 5.34 4.17 -0.10
CA TRP A 25 5.99 5.46 0.09
C TRP A 25 6.65 5.89 -1.20
N ILE A 26 6.30 7.06 -1.71
CA ILE A 26 6.87 7.63 -2.94
C ILE A 26 7.29 9.07 -2.66
N LYS A 27 8.41 9.50 -3.22
CA LYS A 27 8.88 10.88 -3.08
C LYS A 27 7.80 11.86 -3.50
N ARG A 28 7.52 12.85 -2.65
CA ARG A 28 6.56 13.93 -2.90
C ARG A 28 6.71 14.51 -4.31
N ALA A 29 7.93 14.84 -4.71
CA ALA A 29 8.20 15.46 -6.01
C ALA A 29 7.68 14.60 -7.19
N LYS A 30 7.78 13.28 -7.10
CA LYS A 30 7.27 12.35 -8.12
C LYS A 30 5.75 12.32 -8.16
N LEU A 31 5.11 12.30 -6.98
CA LEU A 31 3.65 12.33 -6.84
C LEU A 31 3.06 13.64 -7.37
N GLU A 32 3.68 14.76 -7.03
CA GLU A 32 3.27 16.08 -7.51
C GLU A 32 3.47 16.22 -9.03
N GLY A 33 4.54 15.63 -9.60
CA GLY A 33 4.73 15.54 -11.05
C GLY A 33 3.61 14.79 -11.77
N LEU A 34 3.07 13.75 -11.14
CA LEU A 34 1.87 13.04 -11.60
C LEU A 34 0.57 13.84 -11.41
N GLY A 35 0.62 14.97 -10.72
CA GLY A 35 -0.54 15.80 -10.39
C GLY A 35 -1.37 15.25 -9.22
N LEU A 36 -0.81 14.34 -8.43
CA LEU A 36 -1.44 13.82 -7.22
C LEU A 36 -1.35 14.86 -6.12
N LYS A 37 -2.42 14.99 -5.33
CA LYS A 37 -2.50 15.89 -4.19
C LYS A 37 -2.78 15.09 -2.92
N PRO A 38 -2.22 15.51 -1.78
CA PRO A 38 -2.62 15.00 -0.48
C PRO A 38 -4.13 15.09 -0.26
N ILE A 39 -4.69 14.06 0.37
CA ILE A 39 -6.11 14.03 0.81
C ILE A 39 -6.23 13.98 2.34
N GLY A 40 -5.11 13.83 3.05
CA GLY A 40 -5.07 13.78 4.50
C GLY A 40 -3.66 13.51 5.00
N GLU A 41 -3.55 13.24 6.30
CA GLU A 41 -2.28 12.98 6.97
C GLU A 41 -2.40 11.83 7.97
N ARG A 42 -1.28 11.15 8.21
CA ARG A 42 -1.17 10.06 9.18
C ARG A 42 0.13 10.18 10.00
N LEU A 43 0.08 9.60 11.20
CA LEU A 43 1.25 9.41 12.04
C LEU A 43 1.84 8.03 11.75
N PHE A 44 3.16 7.98 11.58
CA PHE A 44 3.91 6.77 11.33
C PHE A 44 4.98 6.60 12.39
N ARG A 45 5.20 5.36 12.82
CA ARG A 45 6.33 5.01 13.67
C ARG A 45 7.44 4.43 12.80
N THR A 46 8.58 5.09 12.78
CA THR A 46 9.77 4.63 12.06
C THR A 46 10.42 3.44 12.76
N ILE A 47 11.34 2.77 12.08
CA ILE A 47 12.18 1.70 12.66
C ILE A 47 13.00 2.18 13.87
N GLU A 48 13.32 3.47 13.94
CA GLU A 48 14.01 4.10 15.09
C GLU A 48 13.05 4.42 16.25
N GLY A 49 11.77 4.06 16.14
CA GLY A 49 10.74 4.32 17.15
C GLY A 49 10.18 5.75 17.14
N LYS A 50 10.75 6.66 16.33
CA LYS A 50 10.27 8.05 16.19
C LYS A 50 8.91 8.08 15.52
N VAL A 51 8.03 8.95 16.02
CA VAL A 51 6.74 9.24 15.41
C VAL A 51 6.89 10.42 14.46
N ILE A 52 6.56 10.23 13.19
CA ILE A 52 6.59 11.25 12.14
C ILE A 52 5.19 11.44 11.55
N ARG A 53 4.91 12.64 11.04
CA ARG A 53 3.68 12.95 10.31
C ARG A 53 3.98 12.99 8.81
N ARG A 54 3.13 12.34 8.01
CA ARG A 54 3.22 12.41 6.55
C ARG A 54 1.84 12.58 5.95
N GLU A 55 1.81 13.31 4.85
CA GLU A 55 0.66 13.42 3.98
C GLU A 55 0.42 12.10 3.24
N ILE A 56 -0.86 11.79 3.01
CA ILE A 56 -1.30 10.62 2.27
C ILE A 56 -2.22 11.01 1.12
N GLY A 57 -2.25 10.18 0.09
CA GLY A 57 -3.12 10.30 -1.08
C GLY A 57 -3.55 8.92 -1.59
N GLU A 58 -4.18 8.92 -2.75
CA GLU A 58 -4.59 7.71 -3.46
C GLU A 58 -3.98 7.70 -4.86
N ALA A 59 -3.54 6.52 -5.30
CA ALA A 59 -3.05 6.31 -6.66
C ALA A 59 -3.43 4.92 -7.16
N TYR A 60 -3.43 4.75 -8.49
CA TYR A 60 -3.42 3.42 -9.08
C TYR A 60 -1.99 2.90 -9.18
N ILE A 61 -1.79 1.68 -8.74
CA ILE A 61 -0.56 0.93 -8.98
C ILE A 61 -0.87 -0.29 -9.83
N GLU A 62 0.07 -0.63 -10.69
CA GLU A 62 0.00 -1.78 -11.58
C GLU A 62 1.31 -2.54 -11.50
N CYS A 63 1.24 -3.85 -11.33
CA CYS A 63 2.39 -4.73 -11.25
C CYS A 63 1.98 -6.14 -11.68
N LEU A 64 2.80 -6.81 -12.49
CA LEU A 64 2.54 -8.16 -13.01
C LEU A 64 1.14 -8.31 -13.69
N GLY A 65 0.66 -7.24 -14.31
CA GLY A 65 -0.65 -7.18 -14.99
C GLY A 65 -1.85 -7.03 -14.07
N GLU A 66 -1.65 -6.93 -12.76
CA GLU A 66 -2.70 -6.62 -11.78
C GLU A 66 -2.72 -5.13 -11.45
N LYS A 67 -3.91 -4.58 -11.20
CA LYS A 67 -4.10 -3.15 -10.94
C LYS A 67 -5.03 -2.92 -9.77
N VAL A 68 -4.62 -2.07 -8.83
CA VAL A 68 -5.45 -1.64 -7.70
C VAL A 68 -5.30 -0.16 -7.37
N THR A 69 -6.32 0.39 -6.72
CA THR A 69 -6.17 1.65 -5.96
C THR A 69 -5.45 1.35 -4.65
N THR A 70 -4.51 2.20 -4.28
CA THR A 70 -3.77 2.07 -3.01
C THR A 70 -3.57 3.42 -2.33
N ILE A 71 -3.35 3.38 -1.02
CA ILE A 71 -2.92 4.55 -0.24
C ILE A 71 -1.42 4.75 -0.46
N ILE A 72 -1.06 5.98 -0.80
CA ILE A 72 0.33 6.41 -0.98
C ILE A 72 0.71 7.44 0.06
N VAL A 73 1.93 7.33 0.59
CA VAL A 73 2.54 8.29 1.50
C VAL A 73 3.42 9.23 0.69
N PHE A 74 3.26 10.53 0.91
CA PHE A 74 4.12 11.57 0.34
C PHE A 74 5.42 11.62 1.14
N ALA A 75 6.40 10.83 0.68
CA ALA A 75 7.69 10.66 1.32
C ALA A 75 8.57 11.91 1.14
N GLU A 76 9.29 12.29 2.19
CA GLU A 76 10.29 13.35 2.18
C GLU A 76 11.64 12.84 1.64
N GLU A 77 12.59 13.75 1.37
CA GLU A 77 13.89 13.40 0.77
C GLU A 77 14.71 12.39 1.58
N GLY A 78 14.56 12.37 2.92
CA GLY A 78 15.23 11.38 3.78
C GLY A 78 14.53 10.02 3.86
N ASP A 79 13.28 9.90 3.43
CA ASP A 79 12.50 8.66 3.54
C ASP A 79 12.87 7.67 2.42
N ILE A 80 12.64 6.37 2.63
CA ILE A 80 12.87 5.35 1.60
C ILE A 80 11.59 5.16 0.77
N GLU A 81 11.73 4.98 -0.54
CA GLU A 81 10.60 4.61 -1.39
C GLU A 81 10.37 3.11 -1.35
N VAL A 82 9.17 2.70 -0.93
CA VAL A 82 8.83 1.29 -0.73
C VAL A 82 7.44 0.96 -1.26
N LEU A 83 7.26 -0.27 -1.70
CA LEU A 83 5.97 -0.91 -1.95
C LEU A 83 5.52 -1.60 -0.66
N GLY A 84 4.46 -1.08 -0.04
CA GLY A 84 3.94 -1.59 1.23
C GLY A 84 2.91 -2.71 1.06
N VAL A 85 2.58 -3.36 2.17
CA VAL A 85 1.70 -4.55 2.19
C VAL A 85 0.29 -4.27 1.68
N TYR A 86 -0.27 -3.08 1.91
CA TYR A 86 -1.61 -2.76 1.43
C TYR A 86 -1.70 -2.84 -0.10
N ALA A 87 -0.67 -2.37 -0.81
CA ALA A 87 -0.61 -2.49 -2.27
C ALA A 87 -0.36 -3.93 -2.70
N LEU A 88 0.55 -4.64 -2.04
CA LEU A 88 0.86 -6.05 -2.35
C LEU A 88 -0.37 -6.95 -2.22
N GLU A 89 -1.09 -6.84 -1.11
CA GLU A 89 -2.30 -7.62 -0.84
C GLU A 89 -3.41 -7.28 -1.84
N GLY A 90 -3.62 -5.99 -2.11
CA GLY A 90 -4.58 -5.56 -3.13
C GLY A 90 -4.26 -6.13 -4.51
N LEU A 91 -2.99 -6.12 -4.91
CA LEU A 91 -2.52 -6.69 -6.18
C LEU A 91 -2.54 -8.22 -6.20
N GLY A 92 -2.78 -8.88 -5.06
CA GLY A 92 -2.69 -10.33 -4.95
C GLY A 92 -1.28 -10.86 -5.22
N LEU A 93 -0.27 -10.14 -4.73
CA LEU A 93 1.13 -10.50 -4.89
C LEU A 93 1.76 -10.93 -3.57
N GLU A 94 2.70 -11.85 -3.67
CA GLU A 94 3.53 -12.32 -2.57
C GLU A 94 5.00 -12.39 -2.98
N ILE A 95 5.88 -12.44 -1.99
CA ILE A 95 7.31 -12.63 -2.20
C ILE A 95 7.60 -14.13 -2.17
N ASP A 96 8.19 -14.66 -3.24
CA ASP A 96 8.71 -16.02 -3.24
C ASP A 96 9.84 -16.13 -2.19
N PRO A 97 9.72 -17.00 -1.18
CA PRO A 97 10.70 -17.06 -0.10
C PRO A 97 12.07 -17.55 -0.56
N THR A 98 12.13 -18.27 -1.68
CA THR A 98 13.34 -18.85 -2.27
C THR A 98 14.02 -17.88 -3.22
N THR A 99 13.29 -17.32 -4.20
CA THR A 99 13.90 -16.41 -5.19
C THR A 99 13.94 -14.95 -4.73
N LYS A 100 13.14 -14.58 -3.72
CA LYS A 100 12.91 -13.19 -3.28
C LYS A 100 12.27 -12.29 -4.35
N GLU A 101 11.64 -12.89 -5.36
CA GLU A 101 10.92 -12.17 -6.40
C GLU A 101 9.43 -12.08 -6.08
N LEU A 102 8.77 -11.06 -6.65
CA LEU A 102 7.32 -10.98 -6.61
C LEU A 102 6.69 -12.01 -7.54
N ARG A 103 5.67 -12.70 -7.06
CA ARG A 103 4.81 -13.57 -7.86
C ARG A 103 3.35 -13.32 -7.52
N LYS A 104 2.46 -13.75 -8.41
CA LYS A 104 1.03 -13.78 -8.11
C LYS A 104 0.75 -14.83 -7.05
N SER A 105 -0.02 -14.45 -6.03
CA SER A 105 -0.56 -15.40 -5.07
C SER A 105 -1.52 -16.35 -5.77
N GLU A 106 -1.50 -17.62 -5.38
CA GLU A 106 -2.42 -18.64 -5.92
C GLU A 106 -3.87 -18.37 -5.52
N ALA A 107 -4.07 -17.76 -4.34
CA ALA A 107 -5.38 -17.35 -3.84
C ALA A 107 -5.25 -16.14 -2.91
N ILE A 108 -6.29 -15.31 -2.89
CA ILE A 108 -6.43 -14.23 -1.91
C ILE A 108 -7.10 -14.77 -0.66
N LEU A 109 -6.59 -14.39 0.51
CA LEU A 109 -7.11 -14.85 1.78
C LEU A 109 -8.58 -14.44 1.95
N ALA A 110 -9.42 -15.42 2.22
CA ALA A 110 -10.82 -15.24 2.54
C ALA A 110 -11.17 -16.10 3.76
N LEU A 111 -12.11 -15.63 4.58
CA LEU A 111 -12.67 -16.44 5.65
C LEU A 111 -13.60 -17.50 5.04
N SER A 112 -13.21 -18.77 5.12
CA SER A 112 -14.12 -19.90 4.86
C SER A 112 -14.76 -20.34 6.17
N SER A 113 -16.10 -20.32 6.26
CA SER A 113 -16.81 -20.72 7.46
C SER A 113 -16.76 -22.23 7.70
N HIS A 114 -16.20 -22.65 8.83
CA HIS A 114 -16.83 -23.58 9.77
C HIS A 114 -16.75 -22.94 11.16
N PRO A 115 -17.86 -22.84 11.92
CA PRO A 115 -17.93 -22.05 13.16
C PRO A 115 -17.05 -22.58 14.31
N GLU A 116 -16.43 -23.75 14.15
CA GLU A 116 -15.54 -24.34 15.15
C GLU A 116 -14.08 -24.11 14.75
N GLY A 117 -13.50 -22.99 15.17
CA GLY A 117 -12.06 -22.73 15.03
C GLY A 117 -11.67 -21.36 14.50
N VAL A 118 -12.63 -20.51 14.11
CA VAL A 118 -12.32 -19.14 13.69
C VAL A 118 -12.09 -18.29 14.94
N ASN A 119 -10.85 -17.82 15.13
CA ASN A 119 -10.53 -16.77 16.09
C ASN A 119 -10.99 -15.39 15.56
N ALA A 120 -12.22 -15.32 15.05
CA ALA A 120 -12.83 -14.10 14.56
C ALA A 120 -13.38 -13.34 15.75
N PHE A 121 -12.66 -12.30 16.16
CA PHE A 121 -13.18 -11.31 17.08
C PHE A 121 -14.16 -10.42 16.31
N THR A 122 -15.44 -10.42 16.69
CA THR A 122 -16.36 -9.35 16.28
C THR A 122 -16.07 -8.12 17.13
N PRO A 123 -15.47 -7.05 16.59
CA PRO A 123 -15.30 -5.83 17.35
C PRO A 123 -16.69 -5.25 17.64
N SER A 124 -16.92 -4.76 18.86
CA SER A 124 -18.05 -3.87 19.14
C SER A 124 -17.79 -2.52 18.46
N LEU A 125 -17.90 -2.49 17.13
CA LEU A 125 -17.73 -1.27 16.36
C LEU A 125 -18.99 -0.42 16.54
N ASN A 126 -18.97 0.48 17.51
CA ASN A 126 -20.04 1.48 17.74
C ASN A 126 -20.08 2.57 16.65
N HIS A 127 -19.45 2.35 15.50
CA HIS A 127 -19.37 3.30 14.39
C HIS A 127 -19.88 2.64 13.11
N LYS A 128 -20.79 3.33 12.42
CA LYS A 128 -21.23 2.92 11.08
C LYS A 128 -20.03 2.98 10.14
N ILE A 129 -19.72 1.86 9.50
CA ILE A 129 -18.90 1.85 8.29
C ILE A 129 -19.85 2.33 7.19
N CYS A 130 -19.56 3.49 6.61
CA CYS A 130 -20.33 4.09 5.53
C CYS A 130 -19.72 3.73 4.18
#